data_AF-B5JK27-F1
#
_entry.id   AF-B5JK27-F1
#
_cell.length_a   1.000
_cell.length_b   1.000
_cell.length_c   1.000
_cell.angle_alpha   90.00
_cell.angle_beta   90.00
_cell.angle_gamma   90.00
#
_symmetry.space_group_name_H-M   'P 1'
#
loop_
_entity.id
_entity.type
_entity.pdbx_description
1 polymer ?
#
loop_
_entity_poly.entity_id
_entity_poly.type
_entity_poly.pdbx_seq_one_letter_code
_entity_poly.pdbx_strand_id
1 'polypeptide(L)'
;MPDFRCHCDTSAFALDGQIELSPDESNHLIAANRARVGDPVRVFDGKGNEGNARVSVANKRRAVLKIESICTLPPPPYQIALAQALPKGKLIETIIRKATEIGIQQIFPLITRRVELKIEPKKEDSKNAKWTAATLEGAKQSGNPHLLKIEPICDLNSLLNQSEGFDLKLIASLTTDTTSLKKQLERYQSEHNGSSPKSVLWLVGPEGDFTPEETQISINAGFLPTTLGRYVMRSETAATHALSITQYELETATS
;
A
#
# COMPACT_ATOMS: atom_id res chain seq x y z
N MET A 1 22.92 0.18 13.10
CA MET A 1 22.60 -1.11 13.76
C MET A 1 21.43 -1.70 13.01
N PRO A 2 21.33 -3.02 12.77
CA PRO A 2 20.09 -3.57 12.21
C PRO A 2 18.99 -3.38 13.27
N ASP A 3 18.09 -2.43 13.04
CA ASP A 3 16.87 -2.29 13.83
C ASP A 3 15.97 -3.47 13.45
N PHE A 4 16.03 -4.56 14.22
CA PHE A 4 15.13 -5.69 14.04
C PHE A 4 13.69 -5.18 14.17
N ARG A 5 12.85 -5.49 13.19
CA ARG A 5 11.44 -5.06 13.19
C ARG A 5 10.51 -6.26 13.08
N CYS A 6 9.62 -6.40 14.05
CA CYS A 6 8.68 -7.50 14.17
C CYS A 6 7.24 -7.00 14.14
N HIS A 7 6.39 -7.71 13.41
CA HIS A 7 4.95 -7.47 13.43
C HIS A 7 4.29 -8.29 14.55
N CYS A 8 3.30 -7.73 15.23
CA CYS A 8 2.54 -8.42 16.27
C CYS A 8 1.10 -7.91 16.30
N ASP A 9 0.17 -8.73 16.79
CA ASP A 9 -1.24 -8.33 16.88
C ASP A 9 -1.43 -7.17 17.86
N THR A 10 -2.40 -6.28 17.58
CA THR A 10 -2.72 -5.12 18.43
C THR A 10 -2.98 -5.50 19.89
N SER A 11 -3.58 -6.67 20.15
CA SER A 11 -3.82 -7.16 21.52
C SER A 11 -2.53 -7.39 22.31
N ALA A 12 -1.41 -7.64 21.64
CA ALA A 12 -0.11 -7.83 22.28
C ALA A 12 0.45 -6.54 22.89
N PHE A 13 -0.01 -5.36 22.46
CA PHE A 13 0.40 -4.08 23.03
C PHE A 13 -0.26 -3.78 24.39
N ALA A 14 -1.26 -4.57 24.80
CA ALA A 14 -2.04 -4.35 26.02
C ALA A 14 -1.61 -5.22 27.23
N LEU A 15 -0.64 -6.14 27.06
CA LEU A 15 -0.32 -7.18 28.04
C LEU A 15 1.05 -6.96 28.71
N ASP A 16 1.05 -6.80 30.04
CA ASP A 16 2.14 -7.05 31.01
C ASP A 16 3.58 -6.60 30.65
N GLY A 17 3.76 -5.71 29.68
CA GLY A 17 5.05 -5.31 29.16
C GLY A 17 5.78 -6.41 28.39
N GLN A 18 5.09 -7.46 27.92
CA GLN A 18 5.69 -8.54 27.12
C GLN A 18 4.86 -8.91 25.89
N ILE A 19 5.55 -9.17 24.77
CA ILE A 19 4.97 -9.61 23.50
C ILE A 19 5.55 -10.98 23.15
N GLU A 20 4.69 -11.97 23.01
CA GLU A 20 5.06 -13.25 22.39
C GLU A 20 4.91 -13.16 20.87
N LEU A 21 5.98 -13.44 20.14
CA LEU A 21 5.97 -13.43 18.68
C LEU A 21 5.37 -14.73 18.14
N SER A 22 4.71 -14.63 16.99
CA SER A 22 4.28 -15.80 16.23
C SER A 22 5.48 -16.70 15.86
N PRO A 23 5.26 -17.99 15.53
CA PRO A 23 6.34 -18.87 15.10
C PRO A 23 7.14 -18.34 13.90
N ASP A 24 6.46 -17.69 12.94
CA ASP A 24 7.10 -17.14 11.76
C ASP A 24 7.97 -15.92 12.08
N GLU A 25 7.47 -14.99 12.90
CA GLU A 25 8.24 -13.84 13.38
C GLU A 25 9.41 -14.27 14.27
N SER A 26 9.20 -15.26 15.14
CA SER A 26 10.23 -15.85 15.98
C SER A 26 11.36 -16.46 15.16
N ASN A 27 11.03 -17.21 14.11
CA ASN A 27 12.02 -17.81 13.23
C ASN A 27 12.76 -16.74 12.42
N HIS A 28 12.05 -15.72 11.91
CA HIS A 28 12.68 -14.61 11.20
C HIS A 28 13.66 -13.84 12.10
N LEU A 29 13.26 -13.48 13.31
CA LEU A 29 14.08 -12.74 14.26
C LEU A 29 15.32 -13.54 14.73
N ILE A 30 15.13 -14.81 15.10
CA ILE A 30 16.20 -15.59 15.76
C ILE A 30 17.05 -16.37 14.75
N ALA A 31 16.49 -16.89 13.67
CA ALA A 31 17.24 -17.70 12.71
C ALA A 31 17.81 -16.86 11.56
N ALA A 32 16.99 -15.99 10.95
CA ALA A 32 17.43 -15.18 9.82
C ALA A 32 18.23 -13.95 10.29
N ASN A 33 17.68 -13.19 11.22
CA ASN A 33 18.28 -11.97 11.76
C ASN A 33 19.29 -12.24 12.88
N ARG A 34 19.32 -13.46 13.42
CA ARG A 34 20.27 -13.94 14.44
C ARG A 34 20.27 -13.14 15.74
N ALA A 35 19.12 -12.55 16.09
CA ALA A 35 18.96 -11.80 17.33
C ALA A 35 19.14 -12.70 18.57
N ARG A 36 19.66 -12.11 19.64
CA ARG A 36 19.94 -12.75 20.93
C ARG A 36 19.20 -12.03 22.05
N VAL A 37 19.12 -12.67 23.21
CA VAL A 37 18.59 -12.03 24.43
C VAL A 37 19.33 -10.71 24.69
N GLY A 38 18.56 -9.65 24.95
CA GLY A 38 19.06 -8.29 25.17
C GLY A 38 19.08 -7.39 23.93
N ASP A 39 19.01 -7.96 22.72
CA ASP A 39 19.04 -7.18 21.48
C ASP A 39 17.78 -6.30 21.36
N PRO A 40 17.93 -5.06 20.87
CA PRO A 40 16.80 -4.16 20.64
C PRO A 40 15.96 -4.62 19.45
N VAL A 41 14.64 -4.48 19.57
CA VAL A 41 13.65 -4.83 18.55
C VAL A 41 12.59 -3.73 18.52
N ARG A 42 12.25 -3.25 17.33
CA ARG A 42 11.06 -2.46 17.08
C ARG A 42 9.87 -3.38 16.83
N VAL A 43 8.77 -3.13 17.51
CA VAL A 43 7.50 -3.83 17.29
C VAL A 43 6.49 -2.88 16.67
N PHE A 44 5.59 -3.40 15.84
CA PHE A 44 4.48 -2.63 15.27
C PHE A 44 3.26 -3.52 15.01
N ASP A 45 2.06 -2.95 15.03
CA ASP A 45 0.80 -3.68 14.84
C ASP A 45 0.12 -3.49 13.49
N GLY A 46 0.72 -2.67 12.62
CA GLY A 46 0.16 -2.37 11.31
C GLY A 46 -1.02 -1.39 11.33
N LYS A 47 -1.36 -0.81 12.49
CA LYS A 47 -2.44 0.17 12.67
C LYS A 47 -1.93 1.48 13.27
N GLY A 48 -0.62 1.70 13.23
CA GLY A 48 0.04 2.89 13.74
C GLY A 48 0.67 2.74 15.11
N ASN A 49 0.41 1.66 15.86
CA ASN A 49 1.12 1.44 17.11
C ASN A 49 2.51 0.87 16.81
N GLU A 50 3.53 1.50 17.37
CA GLU A 50 4.89 0.99 17.35
C GLU A 50 5.54 1.11 18.73
N GLY A 51 6.59 0.32 18.98
CA GLY A 51 7.24 0.32 20.28
C GLY A 51 8.68 -0.15 20.22
N ASN A 52 9.47 0.29 21.20
CA ASN A 52 10.79 -0.26 21.45
C ASN A 52 10.66 -1.41 22.42
N ALA A 53 11.34 -2.51 22.13
CA ALA A 53 11.37 -3.71 22.94
C ALA A 53 12.76 -4.34 22.93
N ARG A 54 12.99 -5.32 23.81
CA ARG A 54 14.18 -6.16 23.81
C ARG A 54 13.83 -7.62 23.81
N VAL A 55 14.65 -8.45 23.17
CA VAL A 55 14.51 -9.90 23.25
C VAL A 55 14.73 -10.35 24.69
N SER A 56 13.70 -10.92 25.31
CA SER A 56 13.76 -11.52 26.65
C SER A 56 13.95 -13.04 26.57
N VAL A 57 13.34 -13.69 25.58
CA VAL A 57 13.51 -15.11 25.28
C VAL A 57 13.84 -15.28 23.79
N ALA A 58 14.99 -15.89 23.50
CA ALA A 58 15.44 -16.17 22.14
C ALA A 58 15.16 -17.64 21.76
N ASN A 59 13.95 -17.91 21.24
CA ASN A 59 13.56 -19.23 20.74
C ASN A 59 12.96 -19.12 19.33
N LYS A 60 13.42 -19.96 18.40
CA LYS A 60 13.00 -19.93 16.99
C LYS A 60 11.50 -20.18 16.76
N ARG A 61 10.78 -20.74 17.74
CA ARG A 61 9.34 -21.01 17.65
C ARG A 61 8.49 -20.12 18.55
N ARG A 62 9.11 -19.44 19.51
CA ARG A 62 8.42 -18.72 20.59
C ARG A 62 9.34 -17.67 21.22
N ALA A 63 9.71 -16.65 20.44
CA ALA A 63 10.50 -15.53 20.96
C ALA A 63 9.58 -14.61 21.78
N VAL A 64 10.11 -14.11 22.90
CA VAL A 64 9.38 -13.18 23.77
C VAL A 64 10.14 -11.88 23.85
N LEU A 65 9.45 -10.77 23.63
CA LEU A 65 9.99 -9.41 23.70
C LEU A 65 9.47 -8.73 24.96
N LYS A 66 10.34 -7.97 25.64
CA LYS A 66 9.95 -7.07 26.73
C LYS A 66 9.81 -5.66 26.18
N ILE A 67 8.61 -5.08 26.28
CA ILE A 67 8.30 -3.72 25.83
C ILE A 67 8.99 -2.72 26.75
N GLU A 68 9.64 -1.71 26.17
CA GLU A 68 10.27 -0.59 26.87
C GLU A 68 9.46 0.70 26.70
N SER A 69 8.87 0.92 25.51
CA SER A 69 8.01 2.08 25.22
C SER A 69 7.08 1.77 24.05
N ILE A 70 5.93 2.45 24.03
CA ILE A 70 4.96 2.40 22.93
C ILE A 70 4.64 3.85 22.54
N CYS A 71 4.52 4.09 21.23
CA CYS A 71 3.90 5.28 20.68
C CYS A 71 2.88 4.89 19.60
N THR A 72 1.96 5.81 19.33
CA THR A 72 0.98 5.65 18.26
C THR A 72 1.20 6.76 17.26
N LEU A 73 1.48 6.36 16.02
CA LEU A 73 1.63 7.26 14.88
C LEU A 73 0.28 7.37 14.16
N PRO A 74 -0.35 8.55 14.11
CA PRO A 74 -1.60 8.73 13.40
C PRO A 74 -1.40 8.46 11.90
N PRO A 75 -2.45 8.05 11.16
CA PRO A 75 -2.38 8.00 9.71
C PRO A 75 -2.18 9.41 9.12
N PRO A 76 -1.68 9.54 7.87
CA PRO A 76 -1.61 10.82 7.18
C PRO A 76 -2.98 11.51 7.10
N PRO A 77 -3.03 12.85 7.02
CA PRO A 77 -4.28 13.61 6.90
C PRO A 77 -4.95 13.49 5.52
N TYR A 78 -4.41 12.63 4.65
CA TYR A 78 -4.91 12.32 3.32
C TYR A 78 -4.88 10.81 3.09
N GLN A 79 -5.63 10.37 2.08
CA GLN A 79 -5.69 8.98 1.63
C GLN A 79 -5.31 8.92 0.15
N ILE A 80 -4.38 8.03 -0.19
CA ILE A 80 -4.05 7.65 -1.55
C ILE A 80 -4.41 6.18 -1.70
N ALA A 81 -5.16 5.87 -2.76
CA ALA A 81 -5.52 4.53 -3.14
C ALA A 81 -5.06 4.21 -4.56
N LEU A 82 -4.74 2.94 -4.79
CA LEU A 82 -4.38 2.43 -6.11
C LEU A 82 -5.38 1.35 -6.56
N ALA A 83 -6.13 1.60 -7.61
CA ALA A 83 -6.75 0.55 -8.40
C ALA A 83 -5.77 0.04 -9.45
N GLN A 84 -5.24 -1.17 -9.22
CA GLN A 84 -4.23 -1.78 -10.06
C GLN A 84 -4.84 -2.94 -10.84
N ALA A 85 -4.93 -2.79 -12.17
CA ALA A 85 -5.19 -3.94 -13.03
C ALA A 85 -4.09 -4.98 -12.83
N LEU A 86 -4.49 -6.21 -12.52
CA LEU A 86 -3.57 -7.25 -12.08
C LEU A 86 -2.56 -7.59 -13.19
N PRO A 87 -1.25 -7.31 -12.98
CA PRO A 87 -0.21 -7.61 -13.96
C PRO A 87 0.10 -9.11 -14.02
N LYS A 88 0.86 -9.54 -15.03
CA LYS A 88 1.28 -10.94 -15.14
C LYS A 88 2.34 -11.29 -14.08
N GLY A 89 2.31 -12.55 -13.63
CA GLY A 89 3.35 -13.10 -12.76
C GLY A 89 3.34 -12.54 -11.34
N LYS A 90 4.51 -12.14 -10.83
CA LYS A 90 4.72 -11.66 -9.44
C LYS A 90 4.88 -10.14 -9.32
N LEU A 91 4.42 -9.40 -10.34
CA LEU A 91 4.59 -7.95 -10.39
C LEU A 91 3.71 -7.25 -9.35
N ILE A 92 2.54 -7.80 -9.02
CA ILE A 92 1.63 -7.21 -8.03
C ILE A 92 2.25 -7.20 -6.63
N GLU A 93 2.99 -8.23 -6.22
CA GLU A 93 3.70 -8.25 -4.94
C GLU A 93 4.77 -7.14 -4.88
N THR A 94 5.40 -6.85 -6.02
CA THR A 94 6.37 -5.75 -6.11
C THR A 94 5.69 -4.39 -5.97
N ILE A 95 4.52 -4.21 -6.60
CA ILE A 95 3.72 -2.98 -6.48
C ILE A 95 3.25 -2.80 -5.04
N ILE A 96 2.73 -3.84 -4.39
CA ILE A 96 2.29 -3.82 -3.00
C ILE A 96 3.42 -3.44 -2.05
N ARG A 97 4.61 -4.05 -2.22
CA ARG A 97 5.76 -3.73 -1.37
C ARG A 97 6.13 -2.25 -1.50
N LYS A 98 6.27 -1.75 -2.74
CA LYS A 98 6.59 -0.35 -3.00
C LYS A 98 5.50 0.62 -2.52
N ALA A 99 4.23 0.30 -2.72
CA ALA A 99 3.12 1.11 -2.22
C ALA A 99 3.16 1.21 -0.68
N THR A 100 3.48 0.11 0.00
CA THR A 100 3.66 0.10 1.45
C THR A 100 4.86 0.94 1.88
N GLU A 101 5.98 0.86 1.15
CA GLU A 101 7.19 1.67 1.39
C GLU A 101 6.93 3.17 1.21
N ILE A 102 6.14 3.55 0.19
CA ILE A 102 5.74 4.93 -0.09
C ILE A 102 4.72 5.46 0.95
N GLY A 103 4.06 4.59 1.69
CA GLY A 103 3.06 4.97 2.69
C GLY A 103 1.64 5.10 2.13
N ILE A 104 1.28 4.32 1.10
CA ILE A 104 -0.06 4.29 0.51
C ILE A 104 -1.01 3.48 1.41
N GLN A 105 -2.26 3.92 1.53
CA GLN A 105 -3.20 3.36 2.50
C GLN A 105 -4.01 2.20 1.94
N GLN A 106 -4.30 2.19 0.64
CA GLN A 106 -5.23 1.21 0.06
C GLN A 106 -4.87 0.79 -1.37
N ILE A 107 -5.11 -0.48 -1.70
CA ILE A 107 -5.02 -1.01 -3.06
C ILE A 107 -6.26 -1.84 -3.40
N PHE A 108 -6.81 -1.61 -4.59
CA PHE A 108 -7.88 -2.36 -5.22
C PHE A 108 -7.29 -3.21 -6.36
N PRO A 109 -7.10 -4.51 -6.17
CA PRO A 109 -6.67 -5.39 -7.25
C PRO A 109 -7.81 -5.55 -8.26
N LEU A 110 -7.55 -5.25 -9.53
CA LEU A 110 -8.58 -5.12 -10.55
C LEU A 110 -8.45 -6.19 -11.64
N ILE A 111 -9.58 -6.76 -12.03
CA ILE A 111 -9.71 -7.57 -13.26
C ILE A 111 -10.31 -6.67 -14.34
N THR A 112 -9.58 -6.53 -15.45
CA THR A 112 -10.05 -5.81 -16.64
C THR A 112 -9.98 -6.72 -17.87
N ARG A 113 -10.52 -6.26 -19.00
CA ARG A 113 -10.64 -7.06 -20.22
C ARG A 113 -9.31 -7.62 -20.73
N ARG A 114 -8.21 -6.89 -20.53
CA ARG A 114 -6.87 -7.30 -20.97
C ARG A 114 -6.04 -7.99 -19.88
N VAL A 115 -6.64 -8.30 -18.73
CA VAL A 115 -5.99 -9.08 -17.67
C VAL A 115 -6.12 -10.57 -17.98
N GLU A 116 -4.98 -11.22 -18.28
CA GLU A 116 -4.91 -12.66 -18.52
C GLU A 116 -4.79 -13.45 -17.20
N LEU A 117 -5.80 -13.36 -16.33
CA LEU A 117 -5.83 -14.14 -15.09
C LEU A 117 -7.08 -15.01 -15.02
N LYS A 118 -6.86 -16.33 -14.92
CA LYS A 118 -7.88 -17.26 -14.45
C LYS A 118 -7.82 -17.30 -12.92
N ILE A 119 -8.84 -16.76 -12.27
CA ILE A 119 -8.97 -16.85 -10.81
C ILE A 119 -9.71 -18.15 -10.50
N GLU A 120 -9.00 -19.07 -9.85
CA GLU A 120 -9.61 -20.25 -9.24
C GLU A 120 -9.80 -19.96 -7.74
N PRO A 121 -10.96 -20.25 -7.14
CA PRO A 121 -11.24 -19.93 -5.73
C PRO A 121 -10.18 -20.48 -4.75
N LYS A 122 -9.67 -21.70 -4.99
CA LYS A 122 -8.62 -22.30 -4.15
C LYS A 122 -7.28 -21.56 -4.18
N LYS A 123 -7.05 -20.68 -5.17
CA LYS A 123 -5.83 -19.89 -5.30
C LYS A 123 -5.97 -18.48 -4.71
N GLU A 124 -7.18 -18.08 -4.29
CA GLU A 124 -7.45 -16.75 -3.75
C GLU A 124 -6.84 -16.59 -2.36
N ASP A 125 -7.06 -17.55 -1.46
CA ASP A 125 -6.45 -17.56 -0.12
C ASP A 125 -4.91 -17.54 -0.19
N SER A 126 -4.33 -18.33 -1.10
CA SER A 126 -2.88 -18.35 -1.30
C SER A 126 -2.32 -17.04 -1.88
N LYS A 127 -3.13 -16.26 -2.62
CA LYS A 127 -2.71 -14.94 -3.14
C LYS A 127 -2.78 -13.89 -2.04
N ASN A 128 -3.88 -13.87 -1.29
CA ASN A 128 -4.05 -12.96 -0.16
C ASN A 128 -2.92 -13.12 0.87
N ALA A 129 -2.50 -14.36 1.16
CA ALA A 129 -1.35 -14.61 2.03
C ALA A 129 -0.04 -14.01 1.48
N LYS A 130 0.22 -14.12 0.16
CA LYS A 130 1.43 -13.55 -0.48
C LYS A 130 1.40 -12.03 -0.50
N TRP A 131 0.24 -11.44 -0.75
CA TRP A 131 0.06 -9.99 -0.77
C TRP A 131 0.20 -9.38 0.64
N THR A 132 -0.33 -10.09 1.64
CA THR A 132 -0.13 -9.74 3.06
C THR A 132 1.35 -9.83 3.42
N ALA A 133 2.05 -10.89 3.01
CA ALA A 133 3.49 -11.02 3.22
C ALA A 133 4.29 -9.89 2.55
N ALA A 134 3.95 -9.50 1.32
CA ALA A 134 4.60 -8.38 0.63
C ALA A 134 4.37 -7.04 1.34
N THR A 135 3.18 -6.84 1.93
CA THR A 135 2.87 -5.66 2.74
C THR A 135 3.71 -5.64 4.02
N LEU A 136 3.79 -6.77 4.75
CA LEU A 136 4.61 -6.91 5.94
C LEU A 136 6.10 -6.70 5.65
N GLU A 137 6.61 -7.23 4.54
CA GLU A 137 7.99 -7.00 4.09
C GLU A 137 8.26 -5.52 3.85
N GLY A 138 7.36 -4.83 3.12
CA GLY A 138 7.48 -3.41 2.84
C GLY A 138 7.45 -2.56 4.12
N ALA A 139 6.49 -2.81 5.00
CA ALA A 139 6.36 -2.11 6.28
C ALA A 139 7.58 -2.32 7.19
N LYS A 140 8.13 -3.53 7.24
CA LYS A 140 9.35 -3.82 8.01
C LYS A 140 10.56 -3.08 7.46
N GLN A 141 10.68 -2.97 6.15
CA GLN A 141 11.83 -2.35 5.48
C GLN A 141 11.77 -0.82 5.56
N SER A 142 10.62 -0.21 5.28
CA SER A 142 10.45 1.25 5.29
C SER A 142 10.28 1.82 6.70
N GLY A 143 9.85 0.97 7.62
CA GLY A 143 9.49 1.36 8.95
C GLY A 143 8.12 2.02 9.08
N ASN A 144 7.26 1.85 8.07
CA ASN A 144 5.86 2.26 8.13
C ASN A 144 5.09 1.42 9.18
N PRO A 145 4.49 2.04 10.21
CA PRO A 145 3.72 1.32 11.24
C PRO A 145 2.30 0.96 10.79
N HIS A 146 1.89 1.39 9.59
CA HIS A 146 0.59 1.11 8.98
C HIS A 146 0.73 0.11 7.84
N LEU A 147 -0.08 -0.94 7.85
CA LEU A 147 -0.14 -1.89 6.74
C LEU A 147 -1.07 -1.38 5.63
N LEU A 148 -0.67 -1.60 4.39
CA LEU A 148 -1.50 -1.35 3.21
C LEU A 148 -2.78 -2.20 3.28
N LYS A 149 -3.94 -1.55 3.19
CA LYS A 149 -5.22 -2.27 3.04
C LYS A 149 -5.35 -2.81 1.63
N ILE A 150 -5.40 -4.13 1.48
CA ILE A 150 -5.65 -4.79 0.20
C ILE A 150 -7.12 -5.19 0.15
N GLU A 151 -7.85 -4.61 -0.79
CA GLU A 151 -9.26 -4.94 -1.01
C GLU A 151 -9.43 -6.27 -1.74
N PRO A 152 -10.61 -6.90 -1.63
CA PRO A 152 -10.95 -8.03 -2.48
C PRO A 152 -10.80 -7.70 -3.95
N ILE A 153 -10.44 -8.71 -4.75
CA ILE A 153 -10.34 -8.55 -6.20
C ILE A 153 -11.72 -8.15 -6.73
N CYS A 154 -11.76 -7.08 -7.52
CA CYS A 154 -13.01 -6.59 -8.11
C CYS A 154 -12.87 -6.31 -9.61
N ASP A 155 -14.01 -6.20 -10.29
CA ASP A 155 -14.05 -5.72 -11.67
C ASP A 155 -14.15 -4.19 -11.72
N LEU A 156 -13.98 -3.63 -12.92
CA LEU A 156 -14.00 -2.18 -13.11
C LEU A 156 -15.33 -1.56 -12.65
N ASN A 157 -16.49 -2.15 -12.94
CA ASN A 157 -17.78 -1.58 -12.54
C ASN A 157 -17.94 -1.51 -11.01
N SER A 158 -17.52 -2.56 -10.32
CA SER A 158 -17.52 -2.62 -8.85
C SER A 158 -16.58 -1.58 -8.25
N LEU A 159 -15.43 -1.33 -8.89
CA LEU A 159 -14.52 -0.24 -8.49
C LEU A 159 -15.17 1.12 -8.71
N LEU A 160 -15.83 1.36 -9.85
CA LEU A 160 -16.45 2.66 -10.14
C LEU A 160 -17.47 3.03 -9.06
N ASN A 161 -18.27 2.08 -8.59
CA ASN A 161 -19.20 2.27 -7.47
C ASN A 161 -18.47 2.57 -6.15
N GLN A 162 -17.38 1.86 -5.86
CA GLN A 162 -16.57 2.11 -4.65
C GLN A 162 -15.80 3.44 -4.70
N SER A 163 -15.59 4.00 -5.90
CA SER A 163 -14.82 5.22 -6.11
C SER A 163 -15.56 6.52 -5.78
N GLU A 164 -16.88 6.47 -5.55
CA GLU A 164 -17.72 7.67 -5.34
C GLU A 164 -17.27 8.52 -4.15
N GLY A 165 -16.68 7.91 -3.12
CA GLY A 165 -16.20 8.60 -1.93
C GLY A 165 -14.83 9.29 -2.07
N PHE A 166 -14.16 9.20 -3.22
CA PHE A 166 -12.86 9.83 -3.44
C PHE A 166 -13.01 11.24 -4.04
N ASP A 167 -12.26 12.19 -3.46
CA ASP A 167 -12.26 13.59 -3.89
C ASP A 167 -11.70 13.76 -5.30
N LEU A 168 -10.58 13.07 -5.60
CA LEU A 168 -9.90 13.14 -6.88
C LEU A 168 -9.64 11.74 -7.43
N LYS A 169 -10.17 11.48 -8.63
CA LYS A 169 -10.01 10.21 -9.35
C LYS A 169 -9.15 10.43 -10.58
N LEU A 170 -8.08 9.68 -10.72
CA LEU A 170 -7.08 9.85 -11.77
C LEU A 170 -6.88 8.53 -12.51
N ILE A 171 -6.82 8.56 -13.83
CA ILE A 171 -6.46 7.39 -14.65
C ILE A 171 -5.13 7.65 -15.35
N ALA A 172 -4.16 6.75 -15.14
CA ALA A 172 -2.89 6.81 -15.85
C ALA A 172 -3.14 6.48 -17.31
N SER A 173 -3.03 7.48 -18.18
CA SER A 173 -3.40 7.36 -19.60
C SER A 173 -2.23 7.72 -20.51
N LEU A 174 -2.12 6.98 -21.61
CA LEU A 174 -1.20 7.23 -22.72
C LEU A 174 -1.84 8.03 -23.86
N THR A 175 -3.10 8.45 -23.72
CA THR A 175 -3.81 9.24 -24.74
C THR A 175 -3.25 10.66 -24.88
N THR A 176 -3.47 11.30 -26.03
CA THR A 176 -3.02 12.67 -26.30
C THR A 176 -3.69 13.70 -25.42
N ASP A 177 -4.96 13.47 -25.08
CA ASP A 177 -5.76 14.39 -24.27
C ASP A 177 -5.58 14.09 -22.78
N THR A 178 -4.35 14.28 -22.29
CA THR A 178 -3.97 14.09 -20.88
C THR A 178 -3.44 15.37 -20.26
N THR A 179 -3.63 15.48 -18.95
CA THR A 179 -3.13 16.61 -18.15
C THR A 179 -2.13 16.10 -17.11
N SER A 180 -1.15 16.90 -16.71
CA SER A 180 -0.20 16.50 -15.66
C SER A 180 -0.87 16.47 -14.29
N LEU A 181 -0.37 15.65 -13.36
CA LEU A 181 -0.87 15.60 -11.98
C LEU A 181 -0.93 17.00 -11.35
N LYS A 182 0.15 17.78 -11.48
CA LYS A 182 0.20 19.15 -10.96
C LYS A 182 -0.98 20.02 -11.41
N LYS A 183 -1.31 19.98 -12.70
CA LYS A 183 -2.45 20.73 -13.25
C LYS A 183 -3.78 20.19 -12.76
N GLN A 184 -3.91 18.87 -12.56
CA GLN A 184 -5.12 18.28 -11.96
C GLN A 184 -5.32 18.78 -10.52
N LEU A 185 -4.23 18.84 -9.74
CA LEU A 185 -4.27 19.36 -8.37
C LEU A 185 -4.58 20.86 -8.33
N GLU A 186 -3.94 21.67 -9.18
CA GLU A 186 -4.22 23.11 -9.32
C GLU A 186 -5.70 23.36 -9.68
N ARG A 187 -6.24 22.56 -10.61
CA ARG A 187 -7.66 22.61 -10.97
C ARG A 187 -8.55 22.28 -9.77
N TYR A 188 -8.27 21.17 -9.08
CA TYR A 188 -9.03 20.77 -7.90
C TYR A 188 -9.04 21.88 -6.85
N GLN A 189 -7.87 22.45 -6.52
CA GLN A 189 -7.75 23.54 -5.57
C GLN A 189 -8.56 24.77 -6.00
N SER A 190 -8.54 25.14 -7.29
CA SER A 190 -9.34 26.26 -7.79
C SER A 190 -10.84 26.05 -7.63
N GLU A 191 -11.32 24.81 -7.76
CA GLU A 191 -12.72 24.43 -7.60
C GLU A 191 -13.12 24.29 -6.12
N HIS A 192 -12.15 24.17 -5.20
CA HIS A 192 -12.34 23.89 -3.77
C HIS A 192 -11.71 24.94 -2.84
N ASN A 193 -11.75 26.22 -3.24
CA ASN A 193 -11.29 27.35 -2.42
C ASN A 193 -9.84 27.20 -1.88
N GLY A 194 -8.94 26.64 -2.69
CA GLY A 194 -7.55 26.40 -2.33
C GLY A 194 -7.31 25.14 -1.50
N SER A 195 -8.34 24.34 -1.21
CA SER A 195 -8.18 23.10 -0.46
C SER A 195 -7.59 21.98 -1.34
N SER A 196 -6.63 21.25 -0.80
CA SER A 196 -6.11 20.02 -1.42
C SER A 196 -7.11 18.86 -1.25
N PRO A 197 -7.13 17.88 -2.19
CA PRO A 197 -7.97 16.70 -2.03
C PRO A 197 -7.49 15.89 -0.82
N LYS A 198 -8.42 15.40 -0.02
CA LYS A 198 -8.14 14.54 1.14
C LYS A 198 -8.10 13.07 0.75
N SER A 199 -8.62 12.72 -0.43
CA SER A 199 -8.61 11.37 -0.95
C SER A 199 -8.35 11.34 -2.46
N VAL A 200 -7.34 10.57 -2.88
CA VAL A 200 -6.96 10.41 -4.29
C VAL A 200 -6.96 8.94 -4.67
N LEU A 201 -7.67 8.58 -5.74
CA LEU A 201 -7.68 7.23 -6.30
C LEU A 201 -7.03 7.22 -7.68
N TRP A 202 -5.97 6.42 -7.83
CA TRP A 202 -5.34 6.15 -9.12
C TRP A 202 -5.88 4.88 -9.74
N LEU A 203 -6.20 4.91 -11.03
CA LEU A 203 -6.50 3.75 -11.86
C LEU A 203 -5.33 3.50 -12.82
N VAL A 204 -4.68 2.35 -12.69
CA VAL A 204 -3.50 1.96 -13.48
C VAL A 204 -3.77 0.65 -14.20
N GLY A 205 -3.56 0.66 -15.52
CA GLY A 205 -3.85 -0.44 -16.43
C GLY A 205 -2.79 -1.55 -16.42
N PRO A 206 -3.11 -2.71 -17.04
CA PRO A 206 -2.16 -3.80 -17.21
C PRO A 206 -1.16 -3.47 -18.33
N GLU A 207 -0.28 -4.40 -18.69
CA GLU A 207 0.70 -4.22 -19.76
C GLU A 207 0.04 -3.90 -21.12
N GLY A 208 -1.18 -4.38 -21.33
CA GLY A 208 -1.99 -4.08 -22.52
C GLY A 208 -2.84 -2.81 -22.41
N ASP A 209 -2.72 -2.03 -21.34
CA ASP A 209 -3.56 -0.86 -21.01
C ASP A 209 -5.08 -1.19 -20.93
N PHE A 210 -5.91 -0.20 -20.62
CA PHE A 210 -7.36 -0.31 -20.71
C PHE A 210 -7.84 -0.30 -22.17
N THR A 211 -8.99 -0.92 -22.40
CA THR A 211 -9.70 -0.77 -23.67
C THR A 211 -10.30 0.64 -23.79
N PRO A 212 -10.54 1.17 -25.01
CA PRO A 212 -11.16 2.48 -25.17
C PRO A 212 -12.49 2.61 -24.43
N GLU A 213 -13.29 1.53 -24.38
CA GLU A 213 -14.55 1.53 -23.65
C GLU A 213 -14.33 1.60 -22.14
N GLU A 214 -13.36 0.86 -21.59
CA GLU A 214 -13.00 0.90 -20.16
C GLU A 214 -12.50 2.29 -19.75
N THR A 215 -11.68 2.92 -20.60
CA THR A 215 -11.24 4.31 -20.39
C THR A 215 -12.43 5.26 -20.41
N GLN A 216 -13.33 5.13 -21.38
CA GLN A 216 -14.48 6.02 -21.49
C GLN A 216 -15.45 5.89 -20.31
N ILE A 217 -15.75 4.67 -19.85
CA ILE A 217 -16.62 4.50 -18.67
C ILE A 217 -15.95 5.02 -17.39
N SER A 218 -14.63 4.91 -17.27
CA SER A 218 -13.88 5.48 -16.15
C SER A 218 -13.95 7.01 -16.17
N ILE A 219 -13.76 7.63 -17.34
CA ILE A 219 -13.91 9.09 -17.51
C ILE A 219 -15.33 9.54 -17.17
N ASN A 220 -16.35 8.81 -17.63
CA ASN A 220 -17.75 9.12 -17.31
C ASN A 220 -18.04 9.00 -15.81
N ALA A 221 -17.30 8.14 -15.10
CA ALA A 221 -17.35 8.02 -13.63
C ALA A 221 -16.46 9.07 -12.92
N GLY A 222 -15.88 10.03 -13.63
CA GLY A 222 -15.11 11.14 -13.07
C GLY A 222 -13.61 10.90 -12.93
N PHE A 223 -13.05 9.83 -13.52
CA PHE A 223 -11.60 9.67 -13.57
C PHE A 223 -10.99 10.64 -14.59
N LEU A 224 -10.02 11.42 -14.16
CA LEU A 224 -9.35 12.42 -14.99
C LEU A 224 -8.11 11.82 -15.67
N PRO A 225 -8.02 11.83 -17.01
CA PRO A 225 -6.85 11.32 -17.74
C PRO A 225 -5.59 12.10 -17.37
N THR A 226 -4.61 11.38 -16.84
CA THR A 226 -3.41 11.98 -16.27
C THR A 226 -2.15 11.34 -16.84
N THR A 227 -1.25 12.18 -17.35
CA THR A 227 0.06 11.73 -17.85
C THR A 227 1.05 11.56 -16.70
N LEU A 228 1.87 10.50 -16.79
CA LEU A 228 2.98 10.21 -15.87
C LEU A 228 4.34 10.57 -16.47
N GLY A 229 4.35 11.38 -17.53
CA GLY A 229 5.55 11.83 -18.22
C GLY A 229 5.57 11.46 -19.69
N ARG A 230 6.72 11.72 -20.34
CA ARG A 230 6.86 11.60 -21.80
C ARG A 230 7.06 10.18 -22.32
N TYR A 231 7.46 9.26 -21.45
CA TYR A 231 7.81 7.89 -21.82
C TYR A 231 6.74 6.92 -21.33
N VAL A 232 6.43 5.93 -22.16
CA VAL A 232 5.57 4.83 -21.77
C VAL A 232 6.27 4.03 -20.67
N MET A 233 5.64 3.96 -19.50
CA MET A 233 6.13 3.20 -18.36
C MET A 233 5.51 1.81 -18.34
N ARG A 234 6.25 0.82 -17.82
CA ARG A 234 5.65 -0.47 -17.44
C ARG A 234 4.65 -0.27 -16.31
N SER A 235 3.67 -1.16 -16.19
CA SER A 235 2.58 -1.05 -15.22
C SER A 235 3.06 -0.84 -13.78
N GLU A 236 4.06 -1.61 -13.33
CA GLU A 236 4.65 -1.48 -12.00
C GLU A 236 5.38 -0.14 -11.78
N THR A 237 6.01 0.38 -12.83
CA THR A 237 6.71 1.67 -12.80
C THR A 237 5.70 2.81 -12.80
N ALA A 238 4.65 2.72 -13.62
CA ALA A 238 3.56 3.69 -13.65
C ALA A 238 2.88 3.80 -12.29
N ALA A 239 2.53 2.66 -11.68
CA ALA A 239 1.94 2.60 -10.34
C ALA A 239 2.87 3.24 -9.30
N THR A 240 4.14 2.82 -9.25
CA THR A 240 5.11 3.38 -8.29
C THR A 240 5.26 4.88 -8.49
N HIS A 241 5.42 5.34 -9.74
CA HIS A 241 5.63 6.75 -10.06
C HIS A 241 4.41 7.59 -9.65
N ALA A 242 3.21 7.19 -10.07
CA ALA A 242 1.95 7.86 -9.74
C ALA A 242 1.77 8.03 -8.23
N LEU A 243 2.03 6.97 -7.46
CA LEU A 243 1.93 6.97 -6.01
C LEU A 243 2.96 7.90 -5.37
N SER A 244 4.24 7.80 -5.77
CA SER A 244 5.31 8.63 -5.21
C SER A 244 5.07 10.12 -5.46
N ILE A 245 4.72 10.52 -6.69
CA ILE A 245 4.51 11.94 -7.00
C ILE A 245 3.26 12.50 -6.33
N THR A 246 2.20 11.68 -6.17
CA THR A 246 0.98 12.11 -5.48
C THR A 246 1.24 12.27 -3.98
N GLN A 247 1.93 11.31 -3.37
CA GLN A 247 2.32 11.38 -1.96
C GLN A 247 3.16 12.63 -1.69
N TYR A 248 4.14 12.94 -2.54
CA TYR A 248 4.96 14.13 -2.41
C TYR A 248 4.15 15.44 -2.46
N GLU A 249 3.22 15.56 -3.41
CA GLU A 249 2.39 16.76 -3.55
C GLU A 249 1.40 16.93 -2.38
N LEU A 250 0.84 15.84 -1.85
CA LEU A 250 -0.09 15.91 -0.72
C LEU A 250 0.62 16.15 0.62
N GLU A 251 1.81 15.55 0.82
CA GLU A 251 2.61 15.77 2.04
C GLU A 251 3.03 17.25 2.15
N THR A 252 3.52 17.83 1.04
CA THR A 252 3.97 19.24 1.01
C THR A 252 2.81 20.23 1.17
N ALA A 253 1.59 19.87 0.78
CA ALA A 253 0.40 20.70 1.01
C ALA A 253 -0.08 20.70 2.47
N THR A 254 0.37 19.73 3.27
CA THR A 254 -0.04 19.56 4.68
C THR A 254 1.01 20.00 5.70
N SER A 255 2.24 20.28 5.22
CA SER A 255 3.36 20.82 6.00
C SER A 255 3.35 22.35 6.00
#